data_AF-A0A2D6BJ44-F1
#
_entry.id   AF-A0A2D6BJ44-F1
#
_cell.length_a   1.000
_cell.length_b   1.000
_cell.length_c   1.000
_cell.angle_alpha   90.00
_cell.angle_beta   90.00
_cell.angle_gamma   90.00
#
_symmetry.space_group_name_H-M   'P 1'
#
loop_
_entity.id
_entity.type
_entity.pdbx_description
1 polymer ?
#
loop_
_entity_poly.entity_id
_entity_poly.type
_entity_poly.pdbx_seq_one_letter_code
_entity_poly.pdbx_strand_id
1 'polypeptide(L)'
;MSKRWKIRVGFLVVAAVGLGVSGSLSAEEAPLSSQHSMVLHPPSPDLKISEEELKGVVGFFHKAEQAIESEDVESLMALYSDRYTNLRNGDKSFAEEIWKQIFATFDDITASHSMSLIAYDEANGQAVTECTGLLVGTPKGAKAPVSIDSWDMQRHVLIKEGEWKLFGNAGRAAERFGQKDRQVHPLF
;
A
#
# COMPACT_ATOMS: atom_id res chain seq x y z
N MET A 1 -19.25 -11.94 73.58
CA MET A 1 -19.45 -10.51 73.90
C MET A 1 -18.14 -9.76 73.64
N SER A 2 -18.23 -8.61 72.95
CA SER A 2 -17.23 -7.50 72.76
C SER A 2 -15.79 -7.84 72.34
N LYS A 3 -15.37 -7.58 71.08
CA LYS A 3 -14.85 -6.30 70.51
C LYS A 3 -13.62 -5.71 71.26
N ARG A 4 -12.46 -5.59 70.58
CA ARG A 4 -11.86 -4.30 70.09
C ARG A 4 -10.42 -4.44 69.55
N TRP A 5 -10.31 -4.27 68.23
CA TRP A 5 -9.38 -3.44 67.44
C TRP A 5 -8.01 -3.01 68.03
N LYS A 6 -6.93 -3.26 67.26
CA LYS A 6 -5.87 -2.27 66.98
C LYS A 6 -5.41 -2.39 65.52
N ILE A 7 -5.60 -1.31 64.78
CA ILE A 7 -5.04 -1.07 63.44
C ILE A 7 -3.56 -0.76 63.59
N ARG A 8 -2.72 -1.34 62.74
CA ARG A 8 -1.43 -0.75 62.38
C ARG A 8 -1.38 -0.61 60.87
N VAL A 9 -1.52 0.64 60.41
CA VAL A 9 -1.28 1.06 59.03
C VAL A 9 0.23 1.05 58.84
N GLY A 10 0.74 0.08 58.08
CA GLY A 10 2.08 0.12 57.52
C GLY A 10 1.99 0.73 56.13
N PHE A 11 2.53 1.95 55.97
CA PHE A 11 2.76 2.56 54.67
C PHE A 11 3.78 1.71 53.91
N LEU A 12 3.35 1.06 52.83
CA LEU A 12 4.24 0.39 51.90
C LEU A 12 4.40 1.32 50.69
N VAL A 13 5.55 1.99 50.64
CA VAL A 13 5.97 2.78 49.49
C VAL A 13 6.28 1.79 48.37
N VAL A 14 5.36 1.65 47.41
CA VAL A 14 5.63 0.96 46.15
C VAL A 14 6.40 1.92 45.26
N ALA A 15 7.72 1.77 45.24
CA ALA A 15 8.55 2.36 44.20
C ALA A 15 8.26 1.61 42.89
N ALA A 16 7.40 2.18 42.05
CA ALA A 16 7.23 1.75 40.68
C ALA A 16 8.48 2.18 39.89
N VAL A 17 9.50 1.32 39.85
CA VAL A 17 10.58 1.44 38.88
C VAL A 17 10.03 0.92 37.56
N GLY A 18 9.56 1.85 36.73
CA GLY A 18 9.28 1.57 35.33
C GLY A 18 10.55 1.14 34.63
N LEU A 19 10.64 -0.14 34.27
CA LEU A 19 11.57 -0.59 33.25
C LEU A 19 10.87 -0.44 31.91
N GLY A 20 11.40 0.50 31.12
CA GLY A 20 10.86 0.91 29.85
C GLY A 20 10.78 -0.25 28.87
N VAL A 21 9.62 -0.37 28.23
CA VAL A 21 9.51 -1.02 26.93
C VAL A 21 9.96 0.01 25.91
N SER A 22 11.26 0.15 25.72
CA SER A 22 11.83 0.76 24.52
C SER A 22 12.17 -0.37 23.55
N GLY A 23 11.13 -1.11 23.15
CA GLY A 23 11.20 -1.93 21.96
C GLY A 23 10.91 -1.02 20.78
N SER A 24 11.96 -0.51 20.14
CA SER A 24 11.86 0.04 18.80
C SER A 24 11.39 -1.11 17.89
N LEU A 25 10.09 -1.20 17.67
CA LEU A 25 9.53 -2.00 16.60
C LEU A 25 9.91 -1.32 15.28
N SER A 26 11.16 -1.46 14.86
CA SER A 26 11.40 -1.61 13.43
C SER A 26 10.75 -2.93 13.06
N ALA A 27 9.48 -2.86 12.67
CA ALA A 27 8.88 -3.91 11.87
C ALA A 27 9.78 -4.01 10.63
N GLU A 28 10.66 -5.01 10.64
CA GLU A 28 11.35 -5.44 9.44
C GLU A 28 10.22 -5.78 8.45
N GLU A 29 10.10 -4.99 7.39
CA GLU A 29 9.09 -5.17 6.35
C GLU A 29 9.15 -6.64 5.93
N ALA A 30 8.07 -7.39 6.19
CA ALA A 30 8.05 -8.82 5.92
C ALA A 30 8.35 -9.02 4.42
N PRO A 31 9.31 -9.89 4.06
CA PRO A 31 9.64 -10.10 2.66
C PRO A 31 8.42 -10.66 1.92
N LEU A 32 8.12 -10.11 0.75
CA LEU A 32 7.09 -10.62 -0.15
C LEU A 32 7.34 -12.10 -0.47
N SER A 33 6.28 -12.89 -0.67
CA SER A 33 6.50 -14.24 -1.20
C SER A 33 7.07 -14.20 -2.61
N SER A 34 7.68 -15.32 -3.02
CA SER A 34 8.27 -15.47 -4.37
C SER A 34 7.27 -15.36 -5.52
N GLN A 35 5.98 -15.20 -5.24
CA GLN A 35 4.92 -15.07 -6.23
C GLN A 35 4.60 -13.60 -6.56
N HIS A 36 5.05 -12.67 -5.72
CA HIS A 36 5.03 -11.24 -6.01
C HIS A 36 6.38 -10.81 -6.58
N SER A 37 6.37 -9.88 -7.53
CA SER A 37 7.60 -9.36 -8.08
C SER A 37 7.48 -7.90 -8.50
N MET A 38 8.42 -7.11 -8.00
CA MET A 38 8.58 -5.71 -8.35
C MET A 38 9.96 -5.47 -8.94
N VAL A 39 9.97 -4.98 -10.17
CA VAL A 39 11.20 -4.54 -10.85
C VAL A 39 11.23 -3.03 -10.91
N LEU A 40 12.17 -2.40 -10.20
CA LEU A 40 12.43 -0.97 -10.33
C LEU A 40 13.48 -0.73 -11.41
N HIS A 41 13.10 0.01 -12.44
CA HIS A 41 14.06 0.57 -13.38
C HIS A 41 14.75 1.79 -12.75
N PRO A 42 16.06 1.96 -13.00
CA PRO A 42 16.77 3.13 -12.51
C PRO A 42 16.10 4.41 -13.04
N PRO A 43 15.95 5.45 -12.21
CA PRO A 43 15.45 6.73 -12.69
C PRO A 43 16.35 7.28 -13.79
N SER A 44 15.79 8.13 -14.65
CA SER A 44 16.58 8.86 -15.66
C SER A 44 17.73 9.62 -14.98
N PRO A 45 18.95 9.65 -15.55
CA PRO A 45 20.08 10.42 -15.01
C PRO A 45 19.78 11.91 -14.79
N ASP A 46 18.83 12.46 -15.56
CA ASP A 46 18.42 13.86 -15.47
C ASP A 46 17.43 14.12 -14.32
N LEU A 47 16.87 13.06 -13.73
CA LEU A 47 15.93 13.16 -12.62
C LEU A 47 16.67 13.32 -11.30
N LYS A 48 16.62 14.53 -10.74
CA LYS A 48 17.24 14.85 -9.45
C LYS A 48 16.34 14.39 -8.31
N ILE A 49 16.59 13.20 -7.78
CA ILE A 49 15.94 12.68 -6.58
C ILE A 49 17.02 12.17 -5.61
N SER A 50 16.81 12.38 -4.30
CA SER A 50 17.70 11.82 -3.29
C SER A 50 17.45 10.32 -3.13
N GLU A 51 18.44 9.60 -2.61
CA GLU A 51 18.29 8.17 -2.32
C GLU A 51 17.16 7.90 -1.30
N GLU A 52 17.00 8.79 -0.32
CA GLU A 52 15.95 8.71 0.69
C GLU A 52 14.54 8.83 0.08
N GLU A 53 14.34 9.81 -0.81
CA GLU A 53 13.04 10.01 -1.45
C GLU A 53 12.72 8.88 -2.42
N LEU A 54 13.72 8.40 -3.18
CA LEU A 54 13.57 7.22 -4.03
C LEU A 54 13.17 6.00 -3.20
N LYS A 55 13.84 5.77 -2.07
CA LYS A 55 13.48 4.68 -1.13
C LYS A 55 12.06 4.84 -0.60
N GLY A 56 11.62 6.07 -0.32
CA GLY A 56 10.24 6.34 0.10
C GLY A 56 9.22 5.96 -0.97
N VAL A 57 9.46 6.33 -2.24
CA VAL A 57 8.59 5.98 -3.37
C VAL A 57 8.55 4.46 -3.55
N VAL A 58 9.70 3.78 -3.51
CA VAL A 58 9.78 2.32 -3.61
C VAL A 58 9.07 1.63 -2.44
N GLY A 59 9.24 2.15 -1.23
CA GLY A 59 8.58 1.64 -0.03
C GLY A 59 7.05 1.73 -0.10
N PHE A 60 6.49 2.74 -0.77
CA PHE A 60 5.05 2.80 -1.04
C PHE A 60 4.57 1.56 -1.82
N PHE A 61 5.28 1.17 -2.88
CA PHE A 61 4.88 0.01 -3.69
C PHE A 61 5.05 -1.31 -2.96
N HIS A 62 6.14 -1.49 -2.21
CA HIS A 62 6.31 -2.68 -1.36
C HIS A 62 5.18 -2.83 -0.34
N LYS A 63 4.81 -1.74 0.35
CA LYS A 63 3.68 -1.76 1.30
C LYS A 63 2.37 -2.12 0.59
N ALA A 64 2.16 -1.63 -0.64
CA ALA A 64 0.98 -1.98 -1.42
C ALA A 64 0.96 -3.48 -1.76
N GLU A 65 2.08 -4.03 -2.23
CA GLU A 65 2.19 -5.46 -2.55
C GLU A 65 1.96 -6.34 -1.31
N GLN A 66 2.52 -5.96 -0.16
CA GLN A 66 2.30 -6.66 1.12
C GLN A 66 0.82 -6.65 1.53
N ALA A 67 0.15 -5.50 1.38
CA ALA A 67 -1.27 -5.39 1.70
C ALA A 67 -2.15 -6.22 0.74
N ILE A 68 -1.77 -6.31 -0.54
CA ILE A 68 -2.44 -7.19 -1.52
C ILE A 68 -2.23 -8.66 -1.16
N GLU A 69 -0.99 -9.06 -0.89
CA GLU A 69 -0.61 -10.43 -0.54
C GLU A 69 -1.33 -10.93 0.72
N SER A 70 -1.52 -10.03 1.69
CA SER A 70 -2.22 -10.34 2.95
C SER A 70 -3.73 -10.12 2.89
N GLU A 71 -4.27 -9.74 1.73
CA GLU A 71 -5.68 -9.34 1.54
C GLU A 71 -6.14 -8.27 2.55
N ASP A 72 -5.22 -7.42 3.02
CA ASP A 72 -5.45 -6.40 4.03
C ASP A 72 -5.91 -5.09 3.35
N VAL A 73 -7.23 -4.97 3.19
CA VAL A 73 -7.84 -3.78 2.60
C VAL A 73 -7.61 -2.53 3.44
N GLU A 74 -7.50 -2.64 4.76
CA GLU A 74 -7.29 -1.47 5.63
C GLU A 74 -5.89 -0.88 5.40
N SER A 75 -4.86 -1.74 5.44
CA SER A 75 -3.49 -1.35 5.15
C SER A 75 -3.33 -0.84 3.71
N LEU A 76 -4.02 -1.47 2.76
CA LEU A 76 -3.99 -1.01 1.36
C LEU A 76 -4.63 0.37 1.22
N MET A 77 -5.82 0.59 1.79
CA MET A 77 -6.52 1.88 1.69
C MET A 77 -5.83 2.99 2.50
N ALA A 78 -5.01 2.65 3.51
CA ALA A 78 -4.15 3.62 4.18
C ALA A 78 -3.11 4.23 3.22
N LEU A 79 -2.73 3.55 2.14
CA LEU A 79 -1.80 4.07 1.12
C LEU A 79 -2.45 5.07 0.16
N TYR A 80 -3.77 5.16 0.15
CA TYR A 80 -4.50 6.11 -0.69
C TYR A 80 -4.62 7.46 -0.01
N SER A 81 -4.38 8.53 -0.77
CA SER A 81 -4.72 9.87 -0.32
C SER A 81 -6.23 10.00 -0.15
N ASP A 82 -6.68 10.74 0.84
CA ASP A 82 -8.10 11.10 0.99
C ASP A 82 -8.62 11.95 -0.17
N ARG A 83 -7.70 12.49 -0.99
CA ARG A 83 -7.98 13.23 -2.22
C ARG A 83 -7.84 12.39 -3.49
N TYR A 84 -7.72 11.08 -3.35
CA TYR A 84 -7.54 10.18 -4.48
C TYR A 84 -8.68 10.30 -5.50
N THR A 85 -8.31 10.31 -6.79
CA THR A 85 -9.24 10.09 -7.91
C THR A 85 -8.56 9.37 -9.06
N ASN A 86 -9.26 8.44 -9.69
CA ASN A 86 -8.82 7.85 -10.95
C ASN A 86 -9.26 8.69 -12.17
N LEU A 87 -8.82 8.30 -13.37
CA LEU A 87 -9.14 8.98 -14.64
C LEU A 87 -10.63 8.96 -15.01
N ARG A 88 -11.45 8.17 -14.30
CA ARG A 88 -12.89 8.03 -14.49
C ARG A 88 -13.71 8.65 -13.36
N ASN A 89 -13.08 9.48 -12.52
CA ASN A 89 -13.69 10.13 -11.34
C ASN A 89 -14.14 9.17 -10.24
N GLY A 90 -13.57 7.97 -10.17
CA GLY A 90 -13.70 7.08 -9.01
C GLY A 90 -12.80 7.57 -7.88
N ASP A 91 -13.37 7.74 -6.69
CA ASP A 91 -12.67 8.21 -5.50
C ASP A 91 -12.10 7.05 -4.66
N LYS A 92 -11.58 7.38 -3.47
CA LYS A 92 -10.98 6.40 -2.55
C LYS A 92 -11.97 5.31 -2.12
N SER A 93 -13.24 5.67 -1.91
CA SER A 93 -14.29 4.73 -1.51
C SER A 93 -14.61 3.76 -2.64
N PHE A 94 -14.67 4.27 -3.87
CA PHE A 94 -14.82 3.43 -5.06
C PHE A 94 -13.67 2.42 -5.19
N ALA A 95 -12.42 2.84 -5.00
CA ALA A 95 -11.28 1.93 -5.03
C ALA A 95 -11.36 0.84 -3.94
N GLU A 96 -11.74 1.23 -2.72
CA GLU A 96 -11.95 0.30 -1.60
C GLU A 96 -13.00 -0.78 -1.92
N GLU A 97 -14.14 -0.39 -2.51
CA GLU A 97 -15.20 -1.34 -2.86
C GLU A 97 -14.73 -2.39 -3.86
N ILE A 98 -13.96 -1.99 -4.87
CA ILE A 98 -13.43 -2.94 -5.84
C ILE A 98 -12.39 -3.86 -5.19
N TRP A 99 -11.53 -3.35 -4.30
CA TRP A 99 -10.59 -4.21 -3.58
C TRP A 99 -11.27 -5.24 -2.69
N LYS A 100 -12.30 -4.83 -1.96
CA LYS A 100 -13.15 -5.76 -1.20
C LYS A 100 -13.77 -6.80 -2.11
N GLN A 101 -14.24 -6.41 -3.30
CA GLN A 101 -14.79 -7.35 -4.26
C GLN A 101 -13.73 -8.35 -4.75
N ILE A 102 -12.51 -7.89 -5.04
CA ILE A 102 -11.40 -8.77 -5.45
C ILE A 102 -11.07 -9.78 -4.35
N PHE A 103 -10.81 -9.33 -3.12
CA PHE A 103 -10.49 -10.21 -1.98
C PHE A 103 -11.64 -11.16 -1.62
N ALA A 104 -12.89 -10.75 -1.87
CA ALA A 104 -14.04 -11.64 -1.71
C ALA A 104 -14.16 -12.70 -2.83
N THR A 105 -13.59 -12.46 -4.01
CA THR A 105 -13.80 -13.29 -5.20
C THR A 105 -12.62 -14.22 -5.51
N PHE A 106 -11.41 -13.85 -5.11
CA PHE A 106 -10.18 -14.56 -5.43
C PHE A 106 -9.39 -14.90 -4.16
N ASP A 107 -8.70 -16.03 -4.20
CA ASP A 107 -7.63 -16.41 -3.28
C ASP A 107 -6.29 -16.40 -4.04
N ASP A 108 -5.17 -16.53 -3.33
CA ASP A 108 -3.81 -16.60 -3.91
C ASP A 108 -3.51 -15.44 -4.88
N ILE A 109 -3.86 -14.22 -4.47
CA ILE A 109 -3.71 -13.03 -5.30
C ILE A 109 -2.24 -12.65 -5.36
N THR A 110 -1.74 -12.47 -6.58
CA THR A 110 -0.33 -12.15 -6.86
C THR A 110 -0.25 -10.96 -7.79
N ALA A 111 0.66 -10.03 -7.46
CA ALA A 111 0.96 -8.86 -8.26
C ALA A 111 2.37 -8.99 -8.84
N SER A 112 2.50 -8.70 -10.13
CA SER A 112 3.80 -8.58 -10.78
C SER A 112 3.85 -7.27 -11.57
N HIS A 113 4.86 -6.45 -11.33
CA HIS A 113 5.01 -5.19 -12.06
C HIS A 113 6.45 -4.76 -12.27
N SER A 114 6.66 -4.00 -13.34
CA SER A 114 7.86 -3.22 -13.59
C SER A 114 7.52 -1.74 -13.50
N MET A 115 8.36 -0.97 -12.84
CA MET A 115 8.11 0.45 -12.58
C MET A 115 9.33 1.31 -12.87
N SER A 116 9.07 2.53 -13.33
CA SER A 116 10.09 3.56 -13.54
C SER A 116 9.62 4.86 -12.91
N LEU A 117 10.50 5.56 -12.19
CA LEU A 117 10.22 6.93 -11.78
C LEU A 117 10.49 7.88 -12.95
N ILE A 118 9.44 8.56 -13.43
CA ILE A 118 9.52 9.41 -14.63
C ILE A 118 9.50 10.91 -14.33
N ALA A 119 8.97 11.31 -13.17
CA ALA A 119 9.01 12.69 -12.71
C ALA A 119 9.04 12.77 -11.17
N TYR A 120 9.65 13.83 -10.67
CA TYR A 120 9.74 14.14 -9.25
C TYR A 120 9.78 15.67 -9.08
N ASP A 121 8.95 16.16 -8.17
CA ASP A 121 8.85 17.56 -7.79
C ASP A 121 8.96 17.65 -6.26
N GLU A 122 10.16 18.01 -5.80
CA GLU A 122 10.48 18.16 -4.39
C GLU A 122 9.65 19.27 -3.72
N ALA A 123 9.45 20.39 -4.43
CA ALA A 123 8.77 21.56 -3.87
C ALA A 123 7.30 21.27 -3.56
N ASN A 124 6.67 20.42 -4.37
CA ASN A 124 5.28 19.99 -4.19
C ASN A 124 5.15 18.61 -3.55
N GLY A 125 6.26 17.94 -3.22
CA GLY A 125 6.26 16.59 -2.67
C GLY A 125 5.50 15.60 -3.57
N GLN A 126 5.74 15.64 -4.88
CA GLN A 126 5.03 14.85 -5.87
C GLN A 126 6.00 13.95 -6.64
N ALA A 127 5.59 12.72 -6.92
CA ALA A 127 6.30 11.79 -7.78
C ALA A 127 5.34 11.21 -8.81
N VAL A 128 5.84 10.94 -10.01
CA VAL A 128 5.09 10.22 -11.04
C VAL A 128 5.89 9.00 -11.44
N THR A 129 5.31 7.82 -11.24
CA THR A 129 5.86 6.56 -11.73
C THR A 129 5.09 6.09 -12.95
N GLU A 130 5.74 5.34 -13.82
CA GLU A 130 5.14 4.60 -14.91
C GLU A 130 5.29 3.10 -14.63
N CYS A 131 4.20 2.36 -14.72
CA CYS A 131 4.09 0.97 -14.31
C CYS A 131 3.48 0.11 -15.43
N THR A 132 4.00 -1.10 -15.59
CA THR A 132 3.39 -2.17 -16.38
C THR A 132 3.27 -3.37 -15.47
N GLY A 133 2.14 -4.07 -15.48
CA GLY A 133 1.95 -5.18 -14.56
C GLY A 133 0.71 -6.02 -14.81
N LEU A 134 0.60 -7.05 -13.97
CA LEU A 134 -0.40 -8.08 -14.03
C LEU A 134 -0.81 -8.45 -12.60
N LEU A 135 -2.12 -8.47 -12.37
CA LEU A 135 -2.74 -8.99 -11.16
C LEU A 135 -3.42 -10.32 -11.50
N VAL A 136 -3.03 -11.37 -10.80
CA VAL A 136 -3.54 -12.73 -10.98
C VAL A 136 -4.15 -13.19 -9.67
N GLY A 137 -5.18 -14.03 -9.73
CA GLY A 137 -5.67 -14.75 -8.56
C GLY A 137 -6.50 -15.96 -8.96
N THR A 138 -6.77 -16.83 -8.01
CA THR A 138 -7.57 -18.04 -8.21
C THR A 138 -9.00 -17.76 -7.74
N PRO A 139 -10.02 -17.83 -8.61
CA PRO A 139 -11.40 -17.65 -8.17
C PRO A 139 -11.74 -18.65 -7.06
N LYS A 140 -12.45 -18.22 -6.00
CA LYS A 140 -12.76 -19.13 -4.88
C LYS A 140 -13.56 -20.34 -5.37
N GLY A 141 -13.05 -21.53 -5.06
CA GLY A 141 -13.62 -22.80 -5.52
C GLY A 141 -13.20 -23.24 -6.93
N ALA A 142 -12.42 -22.43 -7.66
CA ALA A 142 -11.72 -22.86 -8.86
C ALA A 142 -10.38 -23.53 -8.51
N LYS A 143 -9.73 -24.12 -9.52
CA LYS A 143 -8.42 -24.80 -9.38
C LYS A 143 -7.30 -24.12 -10.13
N ALA A 144 -7.62 -23.12 -10.94
CA ALA A 144 -6.68 -22.49 -11.85
C ALA A 144 -6.73 -20.97 -11.66
N PRO A 145 -5.56 -20.31 -11.61
CA PRO A 145 -5.50 -18.86 -11.56
C PRO A 145 -5.99 -18.24 -12.87
N VAL A 146 -6.52 -17.02 -12.76
CA VAL A 146 -6.93 -16.18 -13.88
C VAL A 146 -6.34 -14.78 -13.73
N SER A 147 -6.18 -14.08 -14.85
CA SER A 147 -5.87 -12.65 -14.83
C SER A 147 -7.06 -11.89 -14.25
N ILE A 148 -6.84 -11.18 -13.15
CA ILE A 148 -7.81 -10.25 -12.57
C ILE A 148 -7.72 -8.92 -13.31
N ASP A 149 -6.49 -8.42 -13.49
CA ASP A 149 -6.24 -7.14 -14.15
C ASP A 149 -4.85 -7.11 -14.81
N SER A 150 -4.66 -6.21 -15.78
CA SER A 150 -3.38 -5.93 -16.41
C SER A 150 -3.31 -4.49 -16.88
N TRP A 151 -2.16 -3.85 -16.70
CA TRP A 151 -1.92 -2.46 -17.10
C TRP A 151 -0.59 -2.35 -17.84
N ASP A 152 -0.49 -1.33 -18.68
CA ASP A 152 0.68 -1.10 -19.52
C ASP A 152 1.00 0.39 -19.58
N MET A 153 2.21 0.74 -19.13
CA MET A 153 2.72 2.11 -19.05
C MET A 153 1.76 3.07 -18.32
N GLN A 154 1.05 2.56 -17.32
CA GLN A 154 0.11 3.34 -16.53
C GLN A 154 0.87 4.22 -15.55
N ARG A 155 0.46 5.49 -15.42
CA ARG A 155 1.17 6.43 -14.55
C ARG A 155 0.46 6.61 -13.22
N HIS A 156 1.18 6.43 -12.12
CA HIS A 156 0.72 6.76 -10.78
C HIS A 156 1.26 8.10 -10.35
N VAL A 157 0.37 8.92 -9.83
CA VAL A 157 0.74 10.16 -9.16
C VAL A 157 0.77 9.86 -7.67
N LEU A 158 1.94 10.00 -7.08
CA LEU A 158 2.13 9.95 -5.64
C LEU A 158 2.33 11.35 -5.09
N ILE A 159 1.84 11.57 -3.88
CA ILE A 159 2.04 12.82 -3.13
C ILE A 159 2.50 12.52 -1.71
N LYS A 160 3.21 13.46 -1.10
CA LYS A 160 3.67 13.36 0.28
C LYS A 160 2.67 14.00 1.23
N GLU A 161 1.99 13.16 2.02
CA GLU A 161 1.06 13.55 3.08
C GLU A 161 1.60 12.99 4.42
N GLY A 162 2.84 13.39 4.76
CA GLY A 162 3.67 12.75 5.78
C GLY A 162 4.42 11.54 5.21
N GLU A 163 3.67 10.55 4.74
CA GLU A 163 4.18 9.44 3.93
C GLU A 163 3.74 9.60 2.46
N TRP A 164 4.36 8.85 1.55
CA TRP A 164 3.90 8.75 0.17
C TRP A 164 2.52 8.11 0.10
N LYS A 165 1.60 8.74 -0.62
CA LYS A 165 0.22 8.29 -0.85
C LYS A 165 -0.12 8.30 -2.33
N LEU A 166 -0.96 7.37 -2.76
CA LEU A 166 -1.54 7.36 -4.10
C LEU A 166 -2.55 8.50 -4.22
N PHE A 167 -2.26 9.46 -5.09
CA PHE A 167 -3.17 10.55 -5.42
C PHE A 167 -4.09 10.21 -6.59
N GLY A 168 -3.66 9.29 -7.46
CA GLY A 168 -4.44 8.91 -8.62
C GLY A 168 -3.57 8.44 -9.77
N ASN A 169 -4.17 8.45 -10.95
CA ASN A 169 -3.53 7.99 -12.17
C ASN A 169 -3.53 9.16 -13.18
N ALA A 170 -2.48 9.28 -13.97
CA ALA A 170 -2.32 10.33 -14.98
C ALA A 170 -2.05 9.75 -16.38
N GLY A 171 -2.30 10.55 -17.42
CA GLY A 171 -2.08 10.14 -18.82
C GLY A 171 -3.26 9.39 -19.45
N ARG A 172 -3.05 8.83 -20.65
CA ARG A 172 -4.00 7.93 -21.32
C ARG A 172 -3.58 6.49 -20.99
N ALA A 173 -4.45 5.71 -20.38
CA ALA A 173 -4.22 4.27 -20.34
C ALA A 173 -4.46 3.67 -21.74
N ALA A 174 -3.70 2.64 -22.09
CA ALA A 174 -3.64 2.10 -23.44
C ALA A 174 -5.04 1.62 -23.91
N GLU A 175 -5.50 2.10 -25.07
CA GLU A 175 -6.67 1.51 -25.74
C GLU A 175 -6.26 0.12 -26.27
N ARG A 176 -6.78 -0.97 -25.68
CA ARG A 176 -6.60 -2.32 -26.23
C ARG A 176 -7.94 -2.84 -26.78
N PHE A 177 -7.93 -3.20 -28.07
CA PHE A 177 -8.99 -3.93 -28.78
C PHE A 177 -10.39 -3.33 -28.87
N GLY A 178 -10.52 -2.04 -29.20
CA GLY A 178 -11.77 -1.48 -29.75
C GLY A 178 -12.99 -1.51 -28.80
N GLN A 179 -12.82 -1.94 -27.56
CA GLN A 179 -13.76 -1.67 -26.49
C GLN A 179 -13.28 -0.41 -25.78
N LYS A 180 -14.20 0.55 -25.56
CA LYS A 180 -13.95 1.65 -24.65
C LYS A 180 -13.77 1.03 -23.27
N ASP A 181 -12.54 0.67 -22.98
CA ASP A 181 -12.14 -0.10 -21.82
C ASP A 181 -12.82 0.47 -20.59
N ARG A 182 -13.75 -0.30 -19.99
CA ARG A 182 -14.23 0.02 -18.65
C ARG A 182 -13.03 -0.26 -17.75
N GLN A 183 -12.16 0.71 -17.62
CA GLN A 183 -11.12 0.74 -16.60
C GLN A 183 -11.84 0.78 -15.25
N VAL A 184 -12.25 -0.39 -14.80
CA VAL A 184 -12.62 -0.67 -13.42
C VAL A 184 -11.36 -1.14 -12.68
N HIS A 185 -10.21 -0.56 -13.05
CA HIS A 185 -8.91 -0.83 -12.45
C HIS A 185 -8.91 -0.21 -11.06
N PRO A 186 -8.94 -1.01 -10.00
CA PRO A 186 -8.83 -0.48 -8.65
C PRO A 186 -7.41 -0.18 -8.27
N LEU A 187 -6.42 -0.56 -9.08
CA LEU A 187 -5.02 -0.42 -8.72
C LEU A 187 -4.09 -0.54 -9.93
N PHE A 188 -2.96 0.15 -9.78
CA PHE A 188 -1.93 0.36 -10.77
C PHE A 188 -2.46 0.75 -12.17
#